data_AF-A0A965I566-F1
#
_entry.id   AF-A0A965I566-F1
#
_cell.length_a   1.000
_cell.length_b   1.000
_cell.length_c   1.000
_cell.angle_alpha   90.00
_cell.angle_beta   90.00
_cell.angle_gamma   90.00
#
_symmetry.space_group_name_H-M   'P 1'
#
loop_
_entity.id
_entity.type
_entity.pdbx_description
1 polymer ?
#
loop_
_entity_poly.entity_id
_entity_poly.type
_entity_poly.pdbx_seq_one_letter_code
_entity_poly.pdbx_strand_id
1 'polypeptide(L)'
;MASKQSDELAHALVLREMKDGIRRDGLWAQAMSESEMDSNKATARYIELRVQSMKDELRQQMLKQIKGAFTKEGLPDLGSIKPKKK
;
A
#
# COMPACT_ATOMS: atom_id res chain seq x y z
N MET A 1 15.56 10.87 12.39
CA MET A 1 14.52 11.92 12.45
C MET A 1 13.54 11.88 11.25
N ALA A 2 13.92 11.36 10.08
CA ALA A 2 13.05 11.32 8.89
C ALA A 2 11.77 10.45 9.02
N SER A 3 11.76 9.40 9.84
CA SER A 3 10.60 8.50 9.98
C SER A 3 9.41 9.13 10.72
N LYS A 4 9.68 9.97 11.74
CA LYS A 4 8.61 10.65 12.51
C LYS A 4 7.87 11.68 11.66
N GLN A 5 8.59 12.45 10.84
CA GLN A 5 7.98 13.46 9.96
C GLN A 5 7.14 12.82 8.83
N SER A 6 7.60 11.68 8.29
CA SER A 6 6.85 10.95 7.27
C SER A 6 5.59 10.31 7.85
N ASP A 7 5.62 9.84 9.10
CA ASP A 7 4.44 9.35 9.79
C ASP A 7 3.42 10.46 10.10
N GLU A 8 3.88 11.63 10.56
CA GLU A 8 3.00 12.79 10.82
C GLU A 8 2.27 13.25 9.56
N LEU A 9 2.99 13.35 8.43
CA LEU A 9 2.39 13.72 7.15
C LEU A 9 1.35 12.71 6.68
N ALA A 10 1.59 11.40 6.88
CA ALA A 10 0.61 10.37 6.53
C ALA A 10 -0.69 10.54 7.35
N HIS A 11 -0.59 10.79 8.65
CA HIS A 11 -1.76 11.05 9.50
C HIS A 11 -2.50 12.33 9.07
N ALA A 12 -1.77 13.40 8.75
CA ALA A 12 -2.37 14.64 8.28
C ALA A 12 -3.12 14.46 6.95
N LEU A 13 -2.58 13.64 6.04
CA LEU A 13 -3.26 13.29 4.78
C LEU A 13 -4.56 12.54 5.03
N VAL A 14 -4.55 11.53 5.90
CA VAL A 14 -5.77 10.78 6.25
C VAL A 14 -6.80 11.68 6.91
N LEU A 15 -6.38 12.58 7.81
CA LEU A 15 -7.29 13.54 8.43
C LEU A 15 -7.93 14.47 7.38
N ARG A 16 -7.19 14.86 6.35
CA ARG A 16 -7.75 15.63 5.22
C ARG A 16 -8.74 14.80 4.40
N GLU A 17 -8.41 13.56 4.04
CA GLU A 17 -9.33 12.64 3.35
C GLU A 17 -10.68 12.57 4.10
N MET A 18 -10.64 12.39 5.43
CA MET A 18 -11.85 12.33 6.25
C MET A 18 -12.65 13.63 6.26
N LYS A 19 -11.98 14.79 6.33
CA LYS A 19 -12.64 16.11 6.25
C LYS A 19 -13.31 16.34 4.91
N ASP A 20 -12.72 15.82 3.84
CA ASP A 20 -13.25 15.90 2.48
C ASP A 20 -14.36 14.86 2.21
N GLY A 21 -14.73 14.05 3.21
CA GLY A 21 -15.73 12.99 3.09
C GLY A 21 -15.24 11.74 2.35
N ILE A 22 -13.93 11.64 2.10
CA ILE A 22 -13.30 10.50 1.44
C ILE A 22 -13.03 9.43 2.50
N ARG A 23 -13.70 8.28 2.37
CA ARG A 23 -13.53 7.14 3.27
C ARG A 23 -13.41 5.82 2.51
N ARG A 24 -12.52 4.95 2.99
CA ARG A 24 -12.43 3.56 2.53
C ARG A 24 -13.36 2.70 3.37
N ASP A 25 -14.57 2.44 2.88
CA ASP A 25 -15.62 1.80 3.69
C ASP A 25 -15.24 0.40 4.20
N GLY A 26 -14.42 -0.36 3.48
CA GLY A 26 -13.90 -1.64 3.98
C GLY A 26 -13.02 -1.49 5.23
N LEU A 27 -12.09 -0.52 5.23
CA LEU A 27 -11.26 -0.20 6.40
C LEU A 27 -12.08 0.41 7.53
N TRP A 28 -13.12 1.19 7.19
CA TRP A 28 -14.04 1.74 8.16
C TRP A 28 -14.86 0.65 8.87
N ALA A 29 -15.41 -0.30 8.12
CA ALA A 29 -16.15 -1.42 8.67
C ALA A 29 -15.25 -2.27 9.59
N GLN A 30 -14.00 -2.51 9.19
CA GLN A 30 -13.00 -3.16 10.03
C GLN A 30 -12.76 -2.38 11.33
N ALA A 31 -12.53 -1.07 11.24
CA ALA A 31 -12.31 -0.22 12.41
C ALA A 31 -13.51 -0.23 13.37
N MET A 32 -14.73 -0.18 12.84
CA MET A 32 -15.97 -0.26 13.62
C MET A 32 -16.10 -1.61 14.32
N SER A 33 -15.82 -2.71 13.63
CA SER A 33 -15.83 -4.06 14.20
C SER A 33 -14.80 -4.22 15.32
N GLU A 34 -13.58 -3.71 15.13
CA GLU A 34 -12.51 -3.76 16.14
C GLU A 34 -12.75 -2.82 17.32
N SER A 35 -13.68 -1.87 17.19
CA SER A 35 -13.99 -0.86 18.19
C SER A 35 -15.33 -1.07 18.88
N GLU A 36 -15.94 -2.25 18.75
CA GLU A 36 -17.25 -2.56 19.34
C GLU A 36 -18.34 -1.54 18.94
N MET A 37 -18.27 -1.05 17.70
CA MET A 37 -19.15 -0.01 17.15
C MET A 37 -19.06 1.37 17.85
N ASP A 38 -18.08 1.59 18.72
CA ASP A 38 -17.77 2.91 19.26
C ASP A 38 -17.14 3.79 18.17
N SER A 39 -17.87 4.83 17.76
CA SER A 39 -17.46 5.72 16.68
C SER A 39 -16.16 6.49 16.94
N ASN A 40 -15.87 6.84 18.19
CA ASN A 40 -14.66 7.59 18.53
C ASN A 40 -13.43 6.68 18.47
N LYS A 41 -13.55 5.48 19.05
CA LYS A 41 -12.49 4.45 18.95
C LYS A 41 -12.28 4.01 17.50
N ALA A 42 -13.37 3.81 16.75
CA ALA A 42 -13.32 3.45 15.34
C ALA A 42 -12.65 4.54 14.50
N THR A 43 -12.86 5.81 14.83
CA THR A 43 -12.18 6.92 14.16
C THR A 43 -10.66 6.84 14.36
N ALA A 44 -10.20 6.68 15.59
CA ALA A 44 -8.78 6.51 15.88
C ALA A 44 -8.21 5.30 15.14
N ARG A 45 -8.92 4.17 15.20
CA ARG A 45 -8.49 2.92 14.58
C ARG A 45 -8.45 2.99 13.05
N TYR A 46 -9.43 3.65 12.44
CA TYR A 46 -9.49 3.87 11.00
C TYR A 46 -8.28 4.66 10.50
N ILE A 47 -7.86 5.70 11.24
CA ILE A 47 -6.70 6.51 10.88
C ILE A 47 -5.44 5.64 10.79
N GLU A 48 -5.20 4.79 11.79
CA GLU A 48 -4.07 3.86 11.80
C GLU A 48 -4.11 2.88 10.61
N LEU A 49 -5.26 2.24 10.40
CA LEU A 49 -5.47 1.30 9.30
C LEU A 49 -5.24 1.95 7.94
N ARG A 50 -5.73 3.18 7.75
CA ARG A 50 -5.56 3.91 6.50
C ARG A 50 -4.11 4.33 6.26
N VAL A 51 -3.40 4.82 7.28
CA VAL A 51 -1.97 5.13 7.19
C VAL A 51 -1.18 3.89 6.79
N GLN A 52 -1.47 2.74 7.40
CA GLN A 52 -0.80 1.49 7.06
C GLN A 52 -1.12 1.06 5.61
N SER A 53 -2.38 1.15 5.19
CA SER A 53 -2.81 0.90 3.81
C SER A 53 -2.06 1.78 2.80
N MET A 54 -1.86 3.07 3.08
CA MET A 54 -1.07 3.96 2.21
C MET A 54 0.38 3.50 2.08
N LYS A 55 1.00 3.07 3.19
CA LYS A 55 2.37 2.54 3.16
C LYS A 55 2.44 1.24 2.35
N ASP A 56 1.46 0.36 2.48
CA ASP A 56 1.40 -0.89 1.73
C ASP A 56 1.15 -0.67 0.24
N GLU A 57 0.27 0.26 -0.12
CA GLU A 57 0.06 0.70 -1.51
C GLU A 57 1.36 1.21 -2.14
N LEU A 58 2.10 2.07 -1.42
CA LEU A 58 3.39 2.59 -1.88
C LEU A 58 4.42 1.46 -2.07
N ARG A 59 4.55 0.54 -1.10
CA ARG A 59 5.44 -0.62 -1.22
C ARG A 59 5.09 -1.48 -2.43
N GLN A 60 3.80 -1.77 -2.64
CA GLN A 60 3.35 -2.56 -3.78
C GLN A 60 3.65 -1.87 -5.11
N GLN A 61 3.48 -0.55 -5.19
CA GLN A 61 3.83 0.23 -6.38
C GLN A 61 5.33 0.16 -6.68
N MET A 62 6.19 0.32 -5.67
CA MET A 62 7.65 0.18 -5.82
C MET A 62 8.04 -1.22 -6.30
N LEU A 63 7.46 -2.28 -5.70
CA LEU A 63 7.70 -3.66 -6.13
C LEU A 63 7.30 -3.90 -7.58
N LYS A 64 6.18 -3.32 -8.03
CA LYS A 64 5.75 -3.40 -9.44
C LYS A 64 6.73 -2.71 -10.38
N GLN A 65 7.24 -1.54 -10.01
CA GLN A 65 8.24 -0.81 -10.80
C GLN A 65 9.56 -1.58 -10.90
N ILE A 66 10.03 -2.14 -9.79
CA ILE A 66 11.24 -2.96 -9.74
C ILE A 66 11.08 -4.18 -10.66
N LYS A 67 10.00 -4.95 -10.50
CA LYS A 67 9.71 -6.11 -11.38
C LYS A 67 9.59 -5.71 -12.85
N GLY A 68 8.92 -4.60 -13.13
CA GLY A 68 8.76 -4.07 -14.49
C GLY A 68 10.09 -3.68 -15.13
N ALA A 69 11.02 -3.11 -14.36
CA ALA A 69 12.37 -2.82 -14.81
C ALA A 69 13.15 -4.11 -15.15
N PHE A 70 13.08 -5.12 -14.28
CA PHE A 70 13.70 -6.43 -14.51
C PHE A 70 13.14 -7.18 -15.74
N THR A 71 11.86 -7.01 -16.06
CA THR A 71 11.28 -7.62 -17.28
C THR A 71 11.65 -6.88 -18.57
N LYS A 72 12.10 -5.61 -18.47
CA LYS A 72 12.51 -4.81 -19.63
C LYS A 72 14.00 -4.93 -19.94
N GLU A 73 14.84 -5.20 -18.95
CA GLU A 73 16.27 -5.50 -19.15
C GLU A 73 16.52 -7.02 -19.23
N GLY A 74 16.25 -7.58 -20.41
CA GLY A 74 16.91 -8.77 -20.96
C GLY A 74 16.98 -10.04 -20.12
N LEU A 75 16.01 -10.95 -20.28
CA LEU A 75 16.32 -12.39 -20.27
C LEU A 75 16.47 -12.85 -21.73
N PRO A 76 17.63 -13.39 -22.14
CA PRO A 76 17.70 -14.11 -23.40
C PRO A 76 16.78 -15.33 -23.29
N ASP A 77 15.87 -15.46 -24.25
CA ASP A 77 15.07 -16.67 -24.46
C ASP A 77 16.03 -17.86 -24.66
N LEU A 78 16.27 -18.61 -23.58
CA LEU A 78 17.05 -19.85 -23.61
C LEU A 78 16.28 -21.02 -24.25
N GLY A 79 15.11 -20.79 -24.84
CA GLY A 79 14.30 -21.79 -25.54
C GLY A 79 14.81 -22.24 -26.91
N SER A 80 15.88 -21.63 -27.45
CA SER A 80 16.30 -21.86 -28.85
C SER A 80 17.61 -22.63 -29.06
N ILE A 81 18.22 -23.21 -28.02
CA ILE A 81 19.42 -24.06 -28.20
C ILE A 81 19.00 -25.45 -28.70
N LYS A 82 18.74 -25.57 -30.01
CA LYS A 82 18.62 -26.89 -30.65
C LYS A 82 19.98 -27.60 -30.58
N PRO A 83 20.06 -28.87 -30.14
CA PRO A 83 21.31 -29.61 -30.14
C PRO A 83 21.77 -29.83 -31.58
N LYS A 84 23.00 -29.39 -31.91
CA LYS A 84 23.66 -29.77 -33.16
C LYS A 84 23.95 -31.27 -33.11
N LYS A 85 23.21 -32.05 -33.91
CA LYS A 85 23.55 -33.44 -34.18
C LYS A 85 24.88 -33.47 -34.94
N LYS A 86 25.89 -34.13 -34.38
CA LYS A 86 27.04 -34.66 -35.11
C LYS A 86 26.86 -36.16 -35.25
#